data_AF-A0A378W119-F1
#
_entry.id   AF-A0A378W119-F1
#
_cell.length_a   1.000
_cell.length_b   1.000
_cell.length_c   1.000
_cell.angle_alpha   90.00
_cell.angle_beta   90.00
_cell.angle_gamma   90.00
#
_symmetry.space_group_name_H-M   'P 1'
#
loop_
_entity.id
_entity.type
_entity.pdbx_description
1 polymer ?
#
loop_
_entity_poly.entity_id
_entity_poly.type
_entity_poly.pdbx_seq_one_letter_code
_entity_poly.pdbx_strand_id
1 'polypeptide(L)' 'MGLMMLAAAKGTVIELETDGLDEAAAMKALTDLINDYFGEGE' A
#
# COMPACT_ATOMS: atom_id res chain seq x y z
N MET A 1 12.16 -7.72 0.67
CA MET A 1 12.64 -7.36 -0.69
C MET A 1 11.53 -7.23 -1.74
N GLY A 2 10.25 -7.51 -1.45
CA GLY A 2 9.20 -7.55 -2.49
C GLY A 2 8.83 -6.20 -3.13
N LEU A 3 8.68 -5.14 -2.33
CA LEU A 3 8.23 -3.83 -2.85
C LEU A 3 9.30 -3.10 -3.69
N MET A 4 10.58 -3.17 -3.30
CA MET A 4 11.66 -2.51 -4.07
C MET A 4 11.90 -3.15 -5.44
N MET A 5 11.58 -4.43 -5.61
CA MET A 5 11.72 -5.12 -6.91
C MET A 5 10.56 -4.82 -7.87
N LEU A 6 9.41 -4.35 -7.36
CA LEU A 6 8.26 -3.97 -8.17
C LEU A 6 8.53 -2.71 -8.99
N ALA A 7 9.43 -1.84 -8.53
CA ALA A 7 9.84 -0.60 -9.18
C ALA A 7 8.64 0.27 -9.66
N ALA A 8 7.53 0.25 -8.92
CA ALA A 8 6.33 1.00 -9.24
C ALA A 8 6.61 2.51 -9.13
N ALA A 9 6.70 3.19 -10.27
CA ALA A 9 6.85 4.63 -10.33
C ALA A 9 5.52 5.33 -10.02
N LYS A 10 5.57 6.63 -9.69
CA LYS A 10 4.36 7.46 -9.54
C LYS A 10 3.46 7.32 -10.78
N GLY A 11 2.17 7.06 -10.54
CA GLY A 11 1.18 6.83 -11.61
C GLY A 11 1.04 5.37 -12.04
N THR A 12 1.85 4.45 -11.48
CA THR A 12 1.63 3.02 -11.64
C THR A 12 0.37 2.59 -10.88
N VAL A 13 -0.47 1.79 -11.52
CA VAL A 13 -1.61 1.13 -10.86
C VAL A 13 -1.13 -0.20 -10.30
N ILE A 14 -1.46 -0.47 -9.03
CA ILE A 14 -1.11 -1.70 -8.32
C ILE A 14 -2.37 -2.29 -7.72
N GLU A 15 -2.43 -3.63 -7.73
CA GLU A 15 -3.48 -4.40 -7.07
C GLU A 15 -2.96 -4.89 -5.72
N LEU A 16 -3.82 -4.83 -4.70
CA LEU A 16 -3.50 -5.18 -3.32
C LEU A 16 -4.51 -6.19 -2.82
N GLU A 17 -4.03 -7.27 -2.21
CA GLU A 17 -4.83 -8.33 -1.62
C GLU A 17 -4.35 -8.58 -0.18
N THR A 18 -5.29 -8.75 0.74
CA THR A 18 -5.02 -9.15 2.13
C THR A 18 -5.88 -10.38 2.44
N ASP A 19 -5.30 -11.34 3.13
CA ASP A 19 -5.97 -12.58 3.57
C ASP A 19 -5.57 -12.83 5.02
N GLY A 20 -6.57 -12.98 5.90
CA GLY A 20 -6.36 -13.30 7.30
C GLY A 20 -7.43 -12.72 8.23
N LEU A 21 -7.29 -13.00 9.52
CA LEU A 21 -8.25 -12.56 10.54
C LEU A 21 -8.33 -11.02 10.68
N ASP A 22 -7.28 -10.32 10.26
CA ASP A 22 -7.14 -8.87 10.30
C ASP A 22 -7.13 -8.25 8.89
N GLU A 23 -7.57 -8.97 7.86
CA GLU A 23 -7.53 -8.54 6.45
C GLU A 23 -8.11 -7.14 6.22
N ALA A 24 -9.23 -6.83 6.87
CA ALA A 24 -9.93 -5.55 6.73
C ALA A 24 -9.18 -4.42 7.43
N ALA A 25 -8.58 -4.69 8.60
CA ALA A 25 -7.78 -3.74 9.34
C ALA A 25 -6.47 -3.44 8.59
N ALA A 26 -5.82 -4.49 8.04
CA ALA A 26 -4.63 -4.38 7.22
C ALA A 26 -4.91 -3.59 5.93
N MET A 27 -5.98 -3.92 5.20
CA MET A 27 -6.39 -3.21 3.99
C MET A 27 -6.62 -1.73 4.27
N LYS A 28 -7.30 -1.40 5.38
CA LYS A 28 -7.52 -0.01 5.79
C LYS A 28 -6.21 0.70 6.10
N ALA A 29 -5.34 0.10 6.91
CA ALA A 29 -4.07 0.71 7.28
C ALA A 29 -3.16 0.97 6.07
N LEU A 30 -3.13 0.03 5.12
CA LEU A 30 -2.38 0.17 3.87
C LEU A 30 -2.95 1.29 2.99
N THR A 31 -4.27 1.36 2.85
CA THR A 31 -4.95 2.42 2.09
C THR A 31 -4.71 3.79 2.71
N ASP A 32 -4.82 3.91 4.04
CA ASP A 32 -4.57 5.16 4.75
C ASP A 32 -3.12 5.63 4.56
N LEU A 33 -2.14 4.72 4.68
CA LEU A 33 -0.73 5.02 4.47
C LEU A 33 -0.44 5.52 3.04
N ILE A 34 -1.04 4.88 2.03
CA ILE A 34 -0.86 5.29 0.62
C ILE A 34 -1.49 6.66 0.36
N ASN A 35 -2.68 6.90 0.90
CA ASN A 35 -3.36 8.19 0.79
C ASN A 35 -2.64 9.33 1.55
N ASP A 36 -1.89 8.98 2.60
CA ASP A 36 -1.02 9.89 3.35
C ASP A 36 0.36 10.07 2.68
N TYR A 37 0.53 9.64 1.43
CA TYR A 37 1.81 9.70 0.71
C TYR A 37 2.96 9.10 1.51
N PHE A 38 2.73 7.98 2.18
CA PHE A 38 3.70 7.31 3.05
C PHE A 38 4.22 8.17 4.22
N GLY A 39 3.41 9.12 4.69
CA GLY A 39 3.77 10.05 5.76
C GLY A 39 4.70 11.18 5.32
N GLU A 40 4.93 11.32 4.01
CA GLU A 40 5.74 12.41 3.46
C GLU A 40 4.95 13.72 3.33
N GLY A 41 3.62 13.71 3.51
CA GLY A 41 2.81 14.91 3.75
C GLY A 41 3.21 16.15 2.94
N GLU A 42 2.89 16.13 1.64
CA GLU A 42 3.26 17.13 0.60
C GLU A 42 4.73 17.16 0.14
#